data_AF-A0A645JMH4-F1
#
_entry.id   AF-A0A645JMH4-F1
#
_cell.length_a   1.000
_cell.length_b   1.000
_cell.length_c   1.000
_cell.angle_alpha   90.00
_cell.angle_beta   90.00
_cell.angle_gamma   90.00
#
_symmetry.space_group_name_H-M   'P 1'
#
loop_
_entity.id
_entity.type
_entity.pdbx_description
1 polymer ?
#
loop_
_entity_poly.entity_id
_entity_poly.type
_entity_poly.pdbx_seq_one_letter_code
_entity_poly.pdbx_strand_id
1 'polypeptide(L)'
;MQRYQTDGIIWYLEACDLHPLALTRSLLQLKMCGWFDGCQGIVFGRPFHDKEVLFDVGFHEAIISSLSDLNIPVVMDMDFGHLPPSFTIINGSIATIDVHDHQGQITYELL
;
A
#
# COMPACT_ATOMS: atom_id res chain seq x y z
N MET A 1 1.79 -11.38 -12.50
CA MET A 1 1.77 -12.03 -11.17
C MET A 1 2.24 -13.48 -11.19
N GLN A 2 1.83 -14.33 -12.15
CA GLN A 2 2.14 -15.78 -12.16
C GLN A 2 3.61 -16.18 -11.91
N ARG A 3 4.57 -15.38 -12.38
CA ARG A 3 6.01 -15.65 -12.20
C ARG A 3 6.46 -15.74 -10.74
N TYR A 4 5.82 -15.00 -9.82
CA TYR A 4 6.23 -14.86 -8.42
C TYR A 4 5.18 -15.42 -7.45
N GLN A 5 4.26 -16.26 -7.93
CA GLN A 5 3.15 -16.78 -7.12
C GLN A 5 3.62 -17.59 -5.92
N THR A 6 4.77 -18.27 -6.02
CA THR A 6 5.35 -19.05 -4.91
C THR A 6 5.97 -18.19 -3.83
N ASP A 7 6.50 -17.03 -4.21
CA ASP A 7 7.22 -16.13 -3.31
C ASP A 7 6.26 -15.15 -2.63
N GLY A 8 5.12 -14.87 -3.29
CA GLY A 8 4.16 -13.86 -2.85
C GLY A 8 4.57 -12.45 -3.26
N ILE A 9 3.62 -11.52 -3.20
CA ILE A 9 3.85 -10.13 -3.61
C ILE A 9 3.43 -9.16 -2.52
N ILE A 10 4.36 -8.29 -2.14
CA ILE A 10 4.08 -7.12 -1.32
C ILE A 10 3.92 -5.93 -2.25
N TRP A 11 2.74 -5.29 -2.24
CA TRP A 11 2.52 -4.04 -2.98
C TRP A 11 2.88 -2.85 -2.10
N TYR A 12 3.70 -1.94 -2.60
CA TYR A 12 3.86 -0.63 -1.99
C TYR A 12 3.22 0.43 -2.91
N LEU A 13 2.31 1.23 -2.36
CA LEU A 13 1.48 2.17 -3.10
C LEU A 13 1.54 3.54 -2.45
N GLU A 14 1.40 4.57 -3.26
CA GLU A 14 1.35 5.97 -2.82
C GLU A 14 0.36 6.73 -3.71
N ALA A 15 -0.40 7.62 -3.10
CA ALA A 15 -1.38 8.46 -3.77
C ALA A 15 -0.94 9.93 -3.70
N CYS A 16 -0.21 10.36 -4.73
CA CYS A 16 0.33 11.72 -4.84
C CYS A 16 -0.73 12.82 -4.77
N ASP A 17 -1.76 12.71 -5.61
CA ASP A 17 -2.71 13.80 -5.85
C ASP A 17 -4.14 13.26 -6.02
N LEU A 18 -4.43 12.12 -5.38
CA LEU A 18 -5.78 11.53 -5.40
C LEU A 18 -6.53 11.90 -4.14
N HIS A 19 -7.70 12.50 -4.30
CA HIS A 19 -8.68 12.64 -3.22
C HIS A 19 -9.28 11.26 -2.84
N PRO A 20 -9.90 11.10 -1.65
CA PRO A 20 -10.32 9.80 -1.12
C PRO A 20 -11.21 8.95 -2.05
N LEU A 21 -12.16 9.58 -2.77
CA LEU A 21 -13.04 8.85 -3.69
C LEU A 21 -12.29 8.40 -4.96
N ALA A 22 -11.33 9.19 -5.44
CA ALA A 22 -10.50 8.80 -6.56
C ALA A 22 -9.58 7.64 -6.17
N LEU A 23 -9.02 7.65 -4.96
CA LEU A 23 -8.27 6.52 -4.42
C LEU A 23 -9.14 5.26 -4.38
N THR A 24 -10.34 5.34 -3.80
CA THR A 24 -11.29 4.23 -3.71
C THR A 24 -11.54 3.61 -5.08
N ARG A 25 -11.86 4.44 -6.08
CA ARG A 25 -12.07 3.98 -7.46
C ARG A 25 -10.84 3.29 -8.04
N SER A 26 -9.65 3.87 -7.85
CA SER A 26 -8.38 3.31 -8.35
C SER A 26 -8.08 1.94 -7.71
N LEU A 27 -8.26 1.81 -6.39
CA LEU A 27 -8.05 0.54 -5.67
C LEU A 27 -9.03 -0.53 -6.12
N LEU A 28 -10.31 -0.19 -6.27
CA LEU A 28 -11.32 -1.11 -6.80
C LEU A 28 -10.99 -1.54 -8.23
N GLN A 29 -10.50 -0.64 -9.08
CA GLN A 29 -10.07 -0.98 -10.43
C GLN A 29 -8.88 -1.95 -10.42
N LEU A 30 -7.84 -1.70 -9.61
CA LEU A 30 -6.70 -2.61 -9.46
C LEU A 30 -7.16 -3.99 -9.00
N LYS A 31 -8.07 -4.04 -8.02
CA LYS A 31 -8.67 -5.28 -7.53
C LYS A 31 -9.43 -6.03 -8.62
N MET A 32 -10.31 -5.36 -9.35
CA MET A 32 -11.07 -5.96 -10.46
C MET A 32 -10.17 -6.45 -11.61
N CYS A 33 -9.00 -5.84 -11.80
CA CYS A 33 -8.01 -6.26 -12.79
C CYS A 33 -7.08 -7.40 -12.30
N GLY A 34 -7.29 -7.94 -11.08
CA GLY A 34 -6.49 -9.04 -10.54
C GLY A 34 -5.09 -8.66 -10.07
N TRP A 35 -4.83 -7.36 -9.82
CA TRP A 35 -3.50 -6.93 -9.37
C TRP A 35 -3.12 -7.43 -7.98
N PHE A 36 -4.11 -7.77 -7.15
CA PHE A 36 -3.88 -8.29 -5.80
C PHE A 36 -3.87 -9.82 -5.72
N ASP A 37 -3.89 -10.52 -6.86
CA ASP A 37 -3.81 -11.98 -6.91
C ASP A 37 -2.44 -12.47 -6.40
N GLY A 38 -2.43 -13.26 -5.32
CA GLY A 38 -1.20 -13.73 -4.68
C GLY A 38 -0.48 -12.66 -3.86
N CYS A 39 -1.17 -11.55 -3.54
CA CYS A 39 -0.66 -10.54 -2.64
C CYS A 39 -0.59 -11.07 -1.20
N GLN A 40 0.53 -10.82 -0.52
CA GLN A 40 0.76 -11.21 0.88
C GLN A 40 0.65 -10.01 1.84
N GLY A 41 0.65 -8.79 1.31
CA GLY A 41 0.52 -7.57 2.09
C GLY A 41 0.61 -6.31 1.22
N ILE A 42 0.04 -5.22 1.72
CA ILE A 42 0.06 -3.92 1.04
C ILE A 42 0.58 -2.87 2.01
N VAL A 43 1.43 -1.98 1.51
CA VAL A 43 2.00 -0.88 2.27
C VAL A 43 1.68 0.43 1.57
N PHE A 44 1.15 1.40 2.30
CA PHE A 44 0.88 2.74 1.80
C PHE A 44 1.87 3.75 2.35
N GLY A 45 2.38 4.58 1.45
CA GLY A 45 3.09 5.80 1.81
C GLY A 45 2.13 6.85 2.36
N ARG A 46 2.69 7.91 2.94
CA ARG A 46 1.88 9.04 3.42
C ARG A 46 1.35 9.84 2.23
N PRO A 47 0.02 9.98 2.09
CA PRO A 47 -0.56 10.75 1.00
C PRO A 47 -0.34 12.26 1.20
N PHE A 48 -0.31 13.01 0.10
CA PHE A 48 -0.27 14.47 0.17
C PHE A 48 -1.58 15.07 0.71
N HIS A 49 -2.71 14.45 0.40
CA HIS A 49 -4.07 14.90 0.79
C HIS A 49 -4.61 14.17 2.03
N ASP A 50 -3.75 13.89 3.01
CA ASP A 50 -4.08 13.10 4.22
C ASP A 50 -5.29 13.62 5.02
N LYS A 51 -5.53 14.94 4.98
CA LYS A 51 -6.61 15.62 5.71
C LYS A 51 -7.89 15.82 4.89
N GLU A 52 -7.89 15.45 3.62
CA GLU A 52 -9.07 15.61 2.79
C GLU A 52 -10.12 14.55 3.14
N VAL A 53 -11.36 15.01 3.37
CA VAL A 53 -12.52 14.15 3.67
C VAL A 53 -13.65 14.54 2.73
N LEU A 54 -14.21 13.54 2.03
CA LEU A 54 -15.33 13.71 1.11
C LEU A 54 -16.43 12.72 1.46
N PHE A 55 -17.63 13.22 1.72
CA PHE A 55 -18.78 12.40 2.15
C PHE A 55 -18.44 11.50 3.35
N ASP A 56 -17.75 12.07 4.34
CA ASP A 56 -17.28 11.38 5.55
C ASP A 56 -16.30 10.22 5.29
N VAL A 57 -15.67 10.19 4.11
CA VAL A 57 -14.61 9.23 3.75
C VAL A 57 -13.27 9.96 3.69
N GLY A 58 -12.35 9.60 4.58
CA GLY A 58 -10.95 9.99 4.54
C GLY A 58 -10.09 8.98 3.78
N PHE A 59 -8.78 9.22 3.77
CA PHE A 59 -7.83 8.38 3.04
C PHE A 59 -7.73 6.95 3.63
N HIS A 60 -7.69 6.84 4.96
CA HIS A 60 -7.64 5.54 5.64
C HIS A 60 -8.94 4.75 5.42
N GLU A 61 -10.10 5.40 5.50
CA GLU A 61 -11.39 4.77 5.22
C GLU A 61 -11.48 4.30 3.76
N ALA A 62 -10.98 5.08 2.80
CA ALA A 62 -10.92 4.70 1.40
C ALA A 62 -10.08 3.43 1.18
N ILE A 63 -8.93 3.30 1.85
CA ILE A 63 -8.09 2.09 1.81
C ILE A 63 -8.82 0.90 2.44
N ILE A 64 -9.29 1.04 3.68
CA ILE A 64 -9.92 -0.04 4.45
C ILE A 64 -11.16 -0.56 3.72
N SER A 65 -12.04 0.33 3.26
CA SER A 65 -13.26 -0.06 2.54
C SER A 65 -12.98 -0.75 1.20
N SER A 66 -11.87 -0.40 0.54
CA SER A 66 -11.51 -0.96 -0.76
C SER A 66 -10.82 -2.33 -0.68
N LEU A 67 -10.08 -2.60 0.40
CA LEU A 67 -9.13 -3.71 0.47
C LEU A 67 -9.38 -4.70 1.63
N SER A 68 -10.27 -4.40 2.57
CA SER A 68 -10.52 -5.26 3.75
C SER A 68 -10.99 -6.68 3.40
N ASP A 69 -11.64 -6.86 2.25
CA ASP A 69 -12.10 -8.16 1.75
C ASP A 69 -10.95 -9.07 1.26
N LEU A 70 -9.74 -8.53 1.09
CA LEU A 70 -8.56 -9.30 0.71
C LEU A 70 -8.00 -10.15 1.88
N ASN A 71 -8.37 -9.85 3.12
CA ASN A 71 -7.90 -10.56 4.33
C ASN A 71 -6.36 -10.66 4.44
N ILE A 72 -5.65 -9.61 4.03
CA ILE A 72 -4.19 -9.49 4.11
C ILE A 72 -3.78 -8.28 4.97
N PRO A 73 -2.55 -8.26 5.52
CA PRO A 73 -2.03 -7.09 6.21
C PRO A 73 -1.96 -5.86 5.32
N VAL A 74 -2.46 -4.73 5.82
CA VAL A 74 -2.32 -3.41 5.19
C VAL A 74 -1.67 -2.46 6.18
N VAL A 75 -0.50 -1.94 5.81
CA VAL A 75 0.23 -0.92 6.57
C VAL A 75 0.02 0.42 5.91
N MET A 76 -0.21 1.47 6.68
CA MET A 76 -0.42 2.83 6.19
C MET A 76 0.60 3.79 6.81
N ASP A 77 0.75 4.96 6.21
CA ASP A 77 1.56 6.08 6.72
C ASP A 77 3.08 5.82 6.80
N MET A 78 3.63 4.97 5.91
CA MET A 78 5.07 4.76 5.83
C MET A 78 5.80 5.96 5.19
N ASP A 79 7.03 6.20 5.62
CA ASP A 79 7.90 7.31 5.15
C ASP A 79 8.46 7.08 3.72
N PHE A 80 7.59 6.85 2.73
CA PHE A 80 7.93 6.89 1.30
C PHE A 80 6.83 7.62 0.52
N GLY A 81 7.12 7.95 -0.74
CA GLY A 81 6.20 8.67 -1.63
C GLY A 81 6.67 10.10 -1.89
N HIS A 82 5.72 11.02 -2.10
CA HIS A 82 6.02 12.39 -2.51
C HIS A 82 6.43 13.31 -1.35
N LEU A 83 6.14 12.92 -0.10
CA LEU A 83 6.45 13.70 1.09
C LEU A 83 7.81 13.30 1.71
N PRO A 84 8.68 14.26 2.10
CA PRO A 84 9.86 13.96 2.88
C PRO A 84 9.51 13.73 4.37
N PRO A 85 10.28 12.92 5.12
CA PRO A 85 11.33 12.01 4.65
C PRO A 85 10.78 10.90 3.76
N SER A 86 11.56 10.45 2.77
CA SER A 86 11.17 9.41 1.81
C SER A 86 12.32 8.41 1.66
N PHE A 87 12.14 7.18 2.12
CA PHE A 87 13.14 6.11 1.99
C PHE A 87 12.96 5.34 0.67
N THR A 88 14.06 4.76 0.19
CA THR A 88 14.08 4.00 -1.07
C THR A 88 13.52 2.59 -0.88
N ILE A 89 12.71 2.14 -1.83
CA ILE A 89 12.21 0.76 -1.91
C ILE A 89 12.80 0.04 -3.12
N ILE A 90 13.24 -1.21 -2.93
CA ILE A 90 13.88 -2.02 -3.98
C ILE A 90 12.85 -2.93 -4.64
N ASN A 91 12.50 -2.60 -5.88
CA ASN A 91 11.60 -3.42 -6.70
C ASN A 91 12.18 -4.80 -7.01
N GLY A 92 11.35 -5.83 -6.85
CA GLY A 92 11.69 -7.21 -7.24
C GLY A 92 12.64 -7.94 -6.28
N SER A 93 12.99 -7.33 -5.15
CA SER A 93 13.71 -7.99 -4.07
C SER A 93 12.74 -8.79 -3.18
N ILE A 94 13.26 -9.83 -2.51
CA ILE A 94 12.54 -10.46 -1.39
C ILE A 94 12.68 -9.54 -0.19
N ALA A 95 11.55 -9.24 0.45
CA ALA A 95 11.49 -8.29 1.54
C ALA A 95 10.59 -8.78 2.67
N THR A 96 11.00 -8.47 3.90
CA THR A 96 10.18 -8.61 5.11
C THR A 96 9.89 -7.23 5.65
N ILE A 97 8.63 -7.00 6.03
CA ILE A 97 8.16 -5.73 6.59
C ILE A 97 7.61 -6.00 7.98
N ASP A 98 8.28 -5.42 8.98
CA ASP A 98 7.90 -5.51 10.38
C ASP A 98 7.39 -4.16 10.86
N VAL A 99 6.28 -4.15 11.60
CA VAL A 99 5.70 -2.94 12.18
C VAL A 99 5.47 -3.16 13.66
N HIS A 100 6.19 -2.38 14.48
CA HIS A 100 6.11 -2.44 15.94
C HIS A 100 6.14 -1.03 16.51
N ASP A 101 5.24 -0.71 17.45
CA ASP A 101 5.21 0.55 18.18
C ASP A 101 5.36 1.80 17.28
N HIS A 102 4.57 1.86 16.20
CA HIS A 102 4.59 2.94 15.19
C HIS A 102 5.90 3.08 14.41
N GLN A 103 6.77 2.08 14.44
CA GLN A 103 7.99 2.02 13.64
C GLN A 103 7.87 0.89 12.62
N GLY A 104 8.12 1.22 11.36
CA GLY A 104 8.20 0.26 10.26
C GLY A 104 9.65 -0.02 9.88
N GLN A 105 9.99 -1.29 9.70
CA GLN A 105 11.29 -1.74 9.19
C GLN A 105 11.08 -2.57 7.93
N ILE A 106 11.85 -2.27 6.88
CA ILE A 106 11.92 -3.10 5.68
C ILE A 106 13.32 -3.71 5.59
N THR A 107 13.38 -5.03 5.54
CA THR A 107 14.62 -5.79 5.37
C THR A 107 14.60 -6.48 4.01
N TYR A 108 15.68 -6.35 3.26
CA TYR A 108 15.83 -6.94 1.93
C TYR A 108 16.81 -8.10 1.96
N GLU A 109 16.46 -9.20 1.30
CA GLU A 109 17.41 -10.26 0.97
C GLU A 109 18.06 -9.95 -0.37
N LEU A 110 19.35 -9.61 -0.33
CA LEU A 110 20.16 -9.33 -1.50
C LEU A 110 21.01 -10.58 -1.80
N LEU A 111 20.86 -11.13 -3.01
CA LEU A 111 21.65 -12.25 -3.52
C LEU A 111 23.10 -11.84 -3.81
#